data_AF-A0A821I7R2-F1
#
_entry.id   AF-A0A821I7R2-F1
#
_cell.length_a   1.000
_cell.length_b   1.000
_cell.length_c   1.000
_cell.angle_alpha   90.00
_cell.angle_beta   90.00
_cell.angle_gamma   90.00
#
_symmetry.space_group_name_H-M   'P 1'
#
loop_
_entity.id
_entity.type
_entity.pdbx_description
1 polymer ?
#
loop_
_entity_poly.entity_id
_entity_poly.type
_entity_poly.pdbx_seq_one_letter_code
_entity_poly.pdbx_strand_id
1 'polypeptide(L)'
;MCIEPNGNHVDTPAKFHVEIFAAGKGNIDVIIINPKGQREKCDVDFRNDKNQTYDCTYYPTMEGQYKIIVKFAGQEVPKSPFSPYVEGKAGDASKCRAHGPGLESNGVMVDKPIWFEIDAADAGNGLAEVVLVDPRSR
;
A
#
# COMPACT_ATOMS: atom_id res chain seq x y z
N MET A 1 6.56 -4.87 17.23
CA MET A 1 5.65 -3.82 16.72
C MET A 1 6.28 -3.20 15.48
N CYS A 2 5.96 -3.74 14.31
CA CYS A 2 6.25 -3.10 13.04
C CYS A 2 4.93 -2.73 12.37
N ILE A 3 4.65 -1.43 12.32
CA ILE A 3 3.72 -0.91 11.33
C ILE A 3 4.54 -0.89 10.04
N GLU A 4 4.18 -1.72 9.05
CA GLU A 4 4.76 -1.57 7.72
C GLU A 4 4.19 -0.27 7.13
N PRO A 5 4.97 0.82 7.02
CA PRO A 5 4.41 2.14 6.74
C PRO A 5 4.19 2.40 5.24
N ASN A 6 4.59 1.47 4.36
CA ASN A 6 4.83 1.76 2.96
C ASN A 6 3.73 1.13 2.09
N GLY A 7 3.11 1.95 1.23
CA GLY A 7 2.11 1.50 0.25
C GLY A 7 0.64 1.59 0.68
N ASN A 8 0.31 2.41 1.67
CA ASN A 8 -1.10 2.68 1.98
C ASN A 8 -1.68 3.62 0.91
N HIS A 9 -2.77 3.21 0.26
CA HIS A 9 -3.45 3.98 -0.77
C HIS A 9 -4.91 4.23 -0.39
N VAL A 10 -5.45 5.35 -0.86
CA VAL A 10 -6.90 5.63 -0.78
C VAL A 10 -7.71 4.46 -1.36
N ASP A 11 -8.83 4.15 -0.70
CA ASP A 11 -9.78 3.07 -1.05
C ASP A 11 -9.20 1.65 -1.00
N THR A 12 -8.00 1.47 -0.44
CA THR A 12 -7.34 0.16 -0.26
C THR A 12 -7.20 -0.16 1.23
N PRO A 13 -7.49 -1.39 1.69
CA PRO A 13 -7.36 -1.73 3.11
C PRO A 13 -5.91 -1.60 3.58
N ALA A 14 -5.70 -0.73 4.57
CA ALA A 14 -4.43 -0.50 5.23
C ALA A 14 -4.37 -1.34 6.52
N LYS A 15 -3.29 -2.13 6.65
CA LYS A 15 -3.14 -3.12 7.72
C LYS A 15 -1.92 -2.83 8.58
N PHE A 16 -2.06 -3.03 9.88
CA PHE A 16 -0.94 -3.03 10.82
C PHE A 16 -1.22 -4.01 11.95
N HIS A 17 -0.18 -4.40 12.68
CA HIS A 17 -0.33 -5.30 13.83
C HIS A 17 0.27 -4.68 15.09
N VAL A 18 -0.40 -4.96 16.20
CA VAL A 18 0.00 -4.53 17.54
C VAL A 18 0.38 -5.76 18.34
N GLU A 19 1.65 -5.86 18.73
CA GLU A 19 2.15 -6.92 19.59
C GLU A 19 2.23 -6.40 21.01
N ILE A 20 1.65 -7.14 21.96
CA ILE A 20 1.61 -6.76 23.36
C ILE A 20 2.43 -7.77 24.17
N PHE A 21 3.75 -7.60 24.14
CA PHE A 21 4.65 -8.47 24.89
C PHE A 21 4.46 -8.28 26.40
N ALA A 22 4.06 -9.35 27.08
CA ALA A 22 4.04 -9.45 28.55
C ALA A 22 3.19 -8.41 29.31
N ALA A 23 2.28 -7.68 28.67
CA ALA A 23 1.44 -6.68 29.37
C ALA A 23 0.26 -7.28 30.15
N GLY A 24 0.01 -8.59 30.00
CA GLY A 24 -1.10 -9.28 30.68
C GLY A 24 -2.40 -9.21 29.89
N LYS A 25 -3.54 -9.44 30.56
CA LYS A 25 -4.88 -9.34 29.95
C LYS A 25 -5.38 -7.91 30.04
N GLY A 26 -5.87 -7.35 28.94
CA GLY A 26 -6.43 -6.00 28.90
C GLY A 26 -7.13 -5.71 27.58
N ASN A 27 -7.94 -4.66 27.57
CA ASN A 27 -8.62 -4.19 26.36
C ASN A 27 -7.65 -3.37 25.51
N ILE A 28 -7.72 -3.56 24.19
CA ILE A 28 -7.04 -2.73 23.20
C ILE A 28 -8.04 -1.72 22.62
N ASP A 29 -7.64 -0.46 22.56
CA ASP A 29 -8.39 0.60 21.89
C ASP A 29 -7.54 1.18 20.76
N VAL A 30 -8.09 1.20 19.54
CA VAL A 30 -7.45 1.79 18.37
C VAL A 30 -8.27 2.99 17.91
N ILE A 31 -7.64 4.16 17.87
CA ILE A 31 -8.28 5.41 17.43
C ILE A 31 -7.52 5.91 16.21
N ILE A 32 -8.22 5.99 15.08
CA ILE A 32 -7.66 6.50 13.82
C ILE A 32 -8.29 7.86 13.54
N ILE A 33 -7.46 8.87 13.32
CA ILE A 33 -7.85 10.22 12.95
C ILE A 33 -7.34 10.50 11.54
N ASN A 34 -8.25 10.84 10.64
CA ASN A 34 -7.91 11.20 9.26
C ASN A 34 -7.33 12.63 9.16
N PRO A 35 -6.76 13.02 8.02
CA PRO A 35 -6.18 14.36 7.83
C PRO A 35 -7.14 15.54 8.06
N LYS A 36 -8.46 15.31 8.09
CA LYS A 36 -9.49 16.32 8.45
C LYS A 36 -9.80 16.37 9.95
N GLY A 37 -9.11 15.58 10.77
CA GLY A 37 -9.36 15.49 12.21
C GLY A 37 -10.56 14.61 12.59
N GLN A 38 -11.12 13.84 11.65
CA GLN A 38 -12.29 12.99 11.91
C GLN A 38 -11.87 11.56 12.27
N ARG A 39 -12.69 10.89 13.10
CA ARG A 39 -12.46 9.50 13.48
C ARG A 39 -12.85 8.54 12.36
N GLU A 40 -11.97 7.59 12.07
CA GLU A 40 -12.20 6.49 11.14
C GLU A 40 -12.46 5.18 11.89
N LYS A 41 -13.16 4.26 11.24
CA LYS A 41 -13.35 2.89 11.76
C LYS A 41 -12.08 2.07 11.58
N CYS A 42 -11.82 1.20 12.54
CA CYS A 42 -10.78 0.19 12.49
C CYS A 42 -11.37 -1.14 12.94
N ASP A 43 -11.21 -2.17 12.11
CA ASP A 43 -11.49 -3.54 12.50
C ASP A 43 -10.27 -4.10 13.24
N VAL A 44 -10.50 -4.80 14.35
CA VAL A 44 -9.43 -5.31 15.22
C VAL A 44 -9.71 -6.78 15.54
N ASP A 45 -8.80 -7.65 15.11
CA ASP A 45 -8.88 -9.10 15.28
C ASP A 45 -7.72 -9.61 16.14
N PHE A 46 -8.03 -10.42 17.15
CA PHE A 46 -7.00 -11.03 17.99
C PHE A 46 -6.50 -12.34 17.36
N ARG A 47 -5.20 -12.43 17.03
CA ARG A 47 -4.60 -13.64 16.41
C ARG A 47 -4.48 -14.83 17.35
N ASN A 48 -4.60 -14.62 18.67
CA ASN A 48 -4.41 -15.65 19.69
C ASN A 48 -3.10 -16.43 19.53
N ASP A 49 -2.01 -15.72 19.19
CA ASP A 49 -0.67 -16.27 19.12
C ASP A 49 0.10 -16.10 20.45
N LYS A 50 1.31 -16.64 20.51
CA LYS A 50 2.17 -16.54 21.71
C LYS A 50 2.56 -15.09 22.05
N ASN A 51 2.54 -14.20 21.07
CA ASN A 51 2.95 -12.80 21.20
C ASN A 51 1.79 -11.86 21.56
N GLN A 52 0.57 -12.39 21.65
CA GLN A 52 -0.66 -11.62 21.84
C GLN A 52 -0.81 -10.51 20.80
N THR A 53 -0.75 -10.91 19.53
CA THR A 53 -0.85 -10.00 18.39
C THR A 53 -2.31 -9.66 18.05
N TYR A 54 -2.56 -8.38 17.78
CA TYR A 54 -3.82 -7.88 17.24
C TYR A 54 -3.60 -7.39 15.81
N ASP A 55 -4.37 -7.92 14.87
CA ASP A 55 -4.42 -7.44 13.48
C ASP A 55 -5.43 -6.31 13.41
N CYS A 56 -4.99 -5.15 12.90
CA CYS A 56 -5.80 -3.96 12.76
C CYS A 56 -5.93 -3.61 11.27
N THR A 57 -7.15 -3.40 10.78
CA THR A 57 -7.42 -3.00 9.40
C THR A 57 -8.30 -1.75 9.37
N TYR A 58 -7.91 -0.77 8.55
CA TYR A 58 -8.75 0.41 8.28
C TYR A 58 -8.80 0.70 6.78
N TYR A 59 -9.83 1.43 6.35
CA TYR A 59 -10.04 1.82 4.96
C TYR A 59 -9.92 3.34 4.84
N PRO A 60 -8.75 3.88 4.49
CA PRO A 60 -8.59 5.31 4.28
C PRO A 60 -9.31 5.76 3.01
N THR A 61 -10.05 6.85 3.11
CA THR A 61 -10.82 7.45 2.00
C THR A 61 -10.21 8.75 1.48
N MET A 62 -9.07 9.16 2.03
CA MET A 62 -8.44 10.44 1.72
C MET A 62 -6.92 10.32 1.79
N GLU A 63 -6.24 11.04 0.90
CA GLU A 63 -4.79 11.16 0.93
C GLU A 63 -4.34 12.05 2.09
N GLY A 64 -3.21 11.71 2.71
CA GLY A 64 -2.51 12.56 3.66
C GLY A 64 -2.02 11.83 4.90
N GLN A 65 -1.58 12.60 5.89
CA GLN A 65 -1.03 12.08 7.15
C GLN A 65 -2.16 11.74 8.12
N TYR A 66 -2.27 10.45 8.46
CA TYR A 66 -3.21 9.95 9.47
C TYR A 66 -2.55 9.97 10.86
N LYS A 67 -3.37 9.94 11.91
CA LYS A 67 -2.89 9.76 13.29
C LYS A 67 -3.56 8.54 13.91
N ILE A 68 -2.77 7.54 14.25
CA ILE A 68 -3.22 6.29 14.88
C ILE A 68 -2.75 6.29 16.33
N ILE A 69 -3.71 6.28 17.26
CA ILE A 69 -3.46 6.19 18.70
C ILE A 69 -3.85 4.78 19.13
N VAL A 70 -2.91 4.07 19.75
CA VAL A 70 -3.15 2.72 20.25
C VAL A 70 -3.02 2.74 21.76
N LYS A 71 -4.05 2.25 22.46
CA LYS A 71 -4.06 2.13 23.91
C LYS A 71 -4.26 0.68 24.33
N PHE A 72 -3.59 0.31 25.40
CA PHE A 72 -3.79 -0.95 26.10
C PHE A 72 -4.11 -0.67 27.56
N ALA A 73 -5.21 -1.25 28.06
CA ALA A 73 -5.71 -0.99 29.42
C ALA A 73 -5.84 0.51 29.74
N GLY A 74 -6.25 1.32 28.76
CA GLY A 74 -6.42 2.77 28.88
C GLY A 74 -5.15 3.61 28.76
N GLN A 75 -3.96 2.99 28.71
CA GLN A 75 -2.68 3.69 28.54
C GLN A 75 -2.17 3.59 27.11
N GLU A 76 -1.58 4.66 26.58
CA GLU A 76 -0.97 4.62 25.25
C GLU A 76 0.24 3.68 25.23
N VAL A 77 0.31 2.86 24.19
CA VAL A 77 1.45 1.97 23.98
C VAL A 77 2.69 2.77 23.55
N PRO A 78 3.91 2.25 23.78
CA PRO A 78 5.11 2.91 23.29
C PRO A 78 5.04 3.21 21.79
N LYS A 79 5.53 4.40 21.40
CA LYS A 79 5.50 4.93 20.02
C LYS A 79 4.13 5.37 19.49
N SER A 80 3.05 5.21 20.25
CA SER A 80 1.81 5.95 20.00
C SER A 80 2.04 7.45 20.28
N PRO A 81 1.50 8.37 19.45
CA PRO A 81 0.76 8.11 18.23
C PRO A 81 1.66 7.77 17.04
N PHE A 82 1.15 6.94 16.14
CA PHE A 82 1.75 6.65 14.85
C PHE A 82 1.18 7.57 13.77
N SER A 83 1.98 7.89 12.76
CA SER A 83 1.57 8.81 11.69
C SER A 83 1.90 8.30 10.30
N PRO A 84 1.20 7.26 9.81
CA PRO A 84 1.38 6.80 8.43
C PRO A 84 0.88 7.86 7.44
N TYR A 85 1.57 7.97 6.31
CA TYR A 85 1.07 8.70 5.15
C TYR A 85 0.27 7.74 4.28
N VAL A 86 -0.94 8.15 3.90
CA VAL A 86 -1.74 7.45 2.88
C VAL A 86 -1.57 8.21 1.59
N GLU A 87 -1.06 7.53 0.57
CA GLU A 87 -0.93 8.05 -0.79
C GLU A 87 -2.29 8.09 -1.47
N GLY A 88 -2.40 8.83 -2.57
CA GLY A 88 -3.57 8.81 -3.44
C GLY A 88 -3.89 7.40 -3.96
N LYS A 89 -4.93 7.30 -4.80
CA LYS A 89 -5.32 6.01 -5.39
C LYS A 89 -4.13 5.35 -6.06
N ALA A 90 -3.93 4.06 -5.77
CA ALA A 90 -2.93 3.25 -6.45
C ALA A 90 -3.16 3.30 -7.96
N GLY A 91 -2.09 3.29 -8.75
CA GLY A 91 -2.21 3.07 -10.18
C GLY A 91 -2.74 1.68 -10.49
N ASP A 92 -3.40 1.57 -11.64
CA ASP A 92 -3.94 0.34 -12.21
C ASP A 92 -3.21 0.03 -13.52
N ALA A 93 -2.16 -0.79 -13.42
CA ALA A 93 -1.34 -1.18 -14.57
C ALA A 93 -2.12 -1.96 -15.63
N SER A 94 -3.30 -2.54 -15.30
CA SER A 94 -4.14 -3.22 -16.29
C SER A 94 -4.73 -2.27 -17.34
N LYS A 95 -4.70 -0.96 -17.06
CA LYS A 95 -5.13 0.10 -17.97
C LYS A 95 -4.00 0.63 -18.85
N CYS A 96 -2.76 0.17 -18.65
CA CYS A 96 -1.68 0.46 -19.59
C CYS A 96 -1.86 -0.37 -20.87
N ARG A 97 -1.70 0.26 -22.04
CA ARG A 97 -1.69 -0.41 -23.34
C ARG A 97 -0.43 -0.06 -24.10
N ALA A 98 0.31 -1.08 -24.55
CA ALA A 98 1.42 -0.89 -25.47
C ALA A 98 1.00 -1.28 -26.89
N HIS A 99 1.37 -0.48 -27.89
CA HIS A 99 1.02 -0.76 -29.29
C HIS A 99 2.02 -0.12 -30.26
N GLY A 100 2.11 -0.68 -31.47
CA GLY A 100 2.95 -0.18 -32.55
C GLY A 100 3.76 -1.30 -33.23
N PRO A 101 4.37 -1.02 -34.39
CA PRO A 101 5.03 -2.01 -35.23
C PRO A 101 6.14 -2.78 -34.51
N GLY A 102 6.79 -2.17 -33.52
CA GLY A 102 7.87 -2.78 -32.74
C GLY A 102 7.43 -3.92 -31.81
N LEU A 103 6.12 -4.09 -31.63
CA LEU A 103 5.53 -5.15 -30.80
C LEU A 103 4.85 -6.24 -31.64
N GLU A 104 4.80 -6.09 -32.96
CA GLU A 104 4.18 -7.07 -33.86
C GLU A 104 5.08 -8.30 -34.05
N SER A 105 4.48 -9.46 -34.30
CA SER A 105 5.21 -10.73 -34.48
C SER A 105 5.89 -10.85 -35.83
N ASN A 106 5.63 -9.93 -36.75
CA ASN A 106 6.21 -9.87 -38.09
C ASN A 106 6.51 -8.41 -38.48
N GLY A 107 7.16 -8.20 -39.61
CA GLY A 107 7.44 -6.84 -40.12
C GLY A 107 8.59 -6.09 -39.45
N VAL A 108 9.14 -6.60 -38.34
CA VAL A 108 10.33 -6.05 -37.68
C VAL A 108 11.59 -6.40 -38.49
N MET A 109 12.29 -5.38 -38.99
CA MET A 109 13.49 -5.56 -39.83
C MET A 109 14.76 -5.24 -39.05
N VAL A 110 15.80 -6.06 -39.25
CA VAL A 110 17.15 -5.81 -38.72
C VAL A 110 17.68 -4.49 -39.29
N ASP A 111 18.40 -3.74 -38.45
CA ASP A 111 19.02 -2.45 -38.79
C ASP A 111 18.05 -1.34 -39.25
N LYS A 112 16.74 -1.52 -39.00
CA LYS A 112 15.74 -0.48 -39.21
C LYS A 112 15.19 0.01 -37.86
N PRO A 113 15.13 1.33 -37.64
CA PRO A 113 14.47 1.85 -36.45
C PRO A 113 12.99 1.47 -36.50
N ILE A 114 12.47 1.02 -35.38
CA ILE A 114 11.07 0.69 -35.18
C ILE A 114 10.57 1.35 -33.90
N TRP A 115 9.26 1.49 -33.76
CA TRP A 115 8.65 2.20 -32.66
C TRP A 115 7.51 1.41 -32.05
N PHE A 116 7.21 1.72 -30.81
CA PHE A 116 5.97 1.41 -30.14
C PHE A 116 5.69 2.52 -29.13
N GLU A 117 4.43 2.64 -28.74
CA GLU A 117 3.93 3.62 -27.79
C GLU A 117 3.32 2.92 -26.59
N ILE A 118 3.38 3.59 -25.44
CA ILE A 118 2.73 3.15 -24.19
C ILE A 118 1.69 4.21 -23.83
N ASP A 119 0.44 3.80 -23.84
CA ASP A 119 -0.71 4.57 -23.36
C ASP A 119 -0.99 4.17 -21.90
N ALA A 120 -0.73 5.08 -20.97
CA ALA A 120 -0.93 4.89 -19.53
C ALA A 120 -1.84 5.98 -18.92
N ALA A 121 -2.58 6.71 -19.75
CA ALA A 121 -3.37 7.87 -19.31
C ALA A 121 -4.38 7.52 -18.20
N ASP A 122 -4.98 6.33 -18.28
CA ASP A 122 -5.98 5.85 -17.32
C ASP A 122 -5.39 5.00 -16.18
N ALA A 123 -4.09 4.72 -16.21
CA ALA A 123 -3.43 3.85 -15.24
C ALA A 123 -3.13 4.54 -13.90
N GLY A 124 -3.25 5.87 -13.78
CA GLY A 124 -2.95 6.57 -12.54
C GLY A 124 -1.46 6.58 -12.18
N ASN A 125 -1.15 6.71 -10.89
CA ASN A 125 0.24 6.86 -10.43
C ASN A 125 1.01 5.53 -10.47
N GLY A 126 2.14 5.51 -11.19
CA GLY A 126 3.05 4.38 -11.24
C GLY A 126 4.29 4.70 -12.07
N LEU A 127 5.32 3.87 -11.94
CA LEU A 127 6.52 3.94 -12.78
C LEU A 127 6.36 2.97 -13.96
N ALA A 128 6.58 3.47 -15.18
CA ALA A 128 6.66 2.64 -16.37
C ALA A 128 8.12 2.30 -16.67
N GLU A 129 8.43 1.02 -16.81
CA GLU A 129 9.75 0.52 -17.18
C GLU A 129 9.68 -0.25 -18.50
N VAL A 130 10.67 -0.04 -19.36
CA VAL A 130 10.81 -0.73 -20.65
C VAL A 130 12.14 -1.45 -20.66
N VAL A 131 12.10 -2.78 -20.81
CA VAL A 131 13.29 -3.62 -20.92
C VAL A 131 13.24 -4.35 -22.26
N LEU A 132 14.28 -4.14 -23.08
CA LEU A 132 14.49 -4.89 -24.32
C LEU A 132 15.47 -6.02 -24.03
N VAL A 133 15.03 -7.26 -24.21
CA VAL A 133 15.85 -8.45 -23.99
C VAL A 133 16.21 -9.08 -25.33
N ASP A 134 17.50 -9.12 -25.67
CA ASP A 134 17.98 -9.91 -26.79
C ASP A 134 18.02 -11.39 -26.38
N PRO A 135 17.31 -12.29 -27.07
CA PRO A 135 17.34 -13.72 -26.77
C PRO A 135 18.74 -14.35 -26.86
N ARG A 136 19.73 -13.67 -27.47
CA ARG A 136 21.12 -14.14 -27.62
C ARG A 136 22.07 -13.68 -26.52
N SER A 137 21.64 -12.81 -25.60
CA SER A 137 22.51 -12.25 -24.54
C SER A 137 22.42 -12.98 -23.20
N ARG A 138 22.19 -14.31 -23.19
CA ARG A 138 22.30 -15.15 -21.99
C ARG A 138 23.66 -15.80 -21.85
#